data_AF-A0AAV3QZX4-F1
#
_entry.id   AF-A0AAV3QZX4-F1
#
_cell.length_a   1.000
_cell.length_b   1.000
_cell.length_c   1.000
_cell.angle_alpha   90.00
_cell.angle_beta   90.00
_cell.angle_gamma   90.00
#
_symmetry.space_group_name_H-M   'P 1'
#
loop_
_entity.id
_entity.type
_entity.pdbx_description
1 polymer ?
#
loop_
_entity_poly.entity_id
_entity_poly.type
_entity_poly.pdbx_seq_one_letter_code
_entity_poly.pdbx_strand_id
1 'polypeptide(L)'
;MKDLGILKYFLGIEVARSSEGIYLCQQKYALDIIAECGLLGGRPIGFPMEPNHKLGESTSESLADDERYRCLVGLLLYLSYTRPDLAYLTRGSPIGRVVL
;
A
#
# COMPACT_ATOMS: atom_id res chain seq x y z
N MET A 1 -4.60 29.18 -19.64
CA MET A 1 -4.73 28.02 -18.73
C MET A 1 -5.28 26.86 -19.56
N LYS A 2 -4.67 25.68 -19.51
CA LYS A 2 -5.19 24.48 -20.20
C LYS A 2 -6.14 23.76 -19.25
N ASP A 3 -7.40 23.63 -19.65
CA ASP A 3 -8.32 22.71 -18.98
C ASP A 3 -7.83 21.28 -19.20
N LEU A 4 -7.38 20.64 -18.12
CA LEU A 4 -6.92 19.23 -18.11
C LEU A 4 -8.10 18.24 -18.08
N GLY A 5 -9.33 18.75 -18.19
CA GLY A 5 -10.54 17.95 -18.07
C GLY A 5 -10.73 17.41 -16.65
N ILE A 6 -11.57 16.39 -16.55
CA ILE A 6 -11.95 15.77 -15.27
C ILE A 6 -10.78 14.91 -14.75
N LEU A 7 -10.32 15.20 -13.52
CA LEU A 7 -9.23 14.46 -12.87
C LEU A 7 -9.56 12.98 -12.73
N LYS A 8 -8.85 12.09 -13.42
CA LYS A 8 -9.06 10.63 -13.31
C LYS A 8 -8.03 9.96 -12.42
N TYR A 9 -6.81 10.49 -12.37
CA TYR A 9 -5.68 9.90 -11.65
C TYR A 9 -4.82 10.99 -11.03
N PHE A 10 -4.40 10.79 -9.79
CA PHE A 10 -3.45 11.66 -9.11
C PHE A 10 -2.60 10.84 -8.12
N LEU A 11 -1.26 10.85 -8.29
CA LEU A 11 -0.32 10.15 -7.40
C LEU A 11 -0.69 8.67 -7.14
N GLY A 12 -1.15 7.94 -8.16
CA GLY A 12 -1.56 6.53 -8.01
C GLY A 12 -2.92 6.32 -7.36
N ILE A 13 -3.66 7.40 -7.06
CA ILE A 13 -5.06 7.36 -6.65
C ILE A 13 -5.95 7.56 -7.88
N GLU A 14 -6.79 6.59 -8.15
CA GLU A 14 -7.84 6.66 -9.14
C GLU A 14 -9.05 7.40 -8.57
N VAL A 15 -9.60 8.33 -9.34
CA VAL A 15 -10.75 9.14 -8.95
C VAL A 15 -11.91 8.80 -9.87
N ALA A 16 -12.85 8.02 -9.35
CA ALA A 16 -14.11 7.72 -10.01
C ALA A 16 -15.20 8.68 -9.50
N ARG A 17 -16.02 9.22 -10.41
CA ARG A 17 -17.13 10.11 -10.07
C ARG A 17 -18.43 9.46 -10.55
N SER A 18 -19.43 9.43 -9.68
CA SER A 18 -20.80 9.02 -9.99
C SER A 18 -21.79 10.10 -9.54
N SER A 19 -23.07 9.93 -9.85
CA SER A 19 -24.14 10.77 -9.32
C SER A 19 -24.27 10.71 -7.79
N GLU A 20 -23.73 9.67 -7.17
CA GLU A 20 -23.77 9.46 -5.72
C GLU A 20 -22.56 10.10 -5.01
N GLY A 21 -21.48 10.43 -5.74
CA GLY A 21 -20.32 11.10 -5.17
C GLY A 21 -19.00 10.80 -5.87
N ILE A 22 -17.90 10.94 -5.11
CA ILE A 22 -16.52 10.69 -5.57
C ILE A 22 -15.98 9.47 -4.82
N TYR A 23 -15.49 8.49 -5.57
CA TYR A 23 -14.82 7.30 -5.07
C TYR A 23 -13.33 7.41 -5.37
N LEU A 24 -12.52 7.15 -4.36
CA LEU A 24 -11.06 7.11 -4.48
C LEU A 24 -10.61 5.66 -4.37
N CYS A 25 -9.84 5.17 -5.34
CA CYS A 25 -9.29 3.83 -5.36
C CYS A 25 -7.77 3.89 -5.48
N GLN A 26 -7.06 3.03 -4.76
CA GLN A 26 -5.60 2.93 -4.84
C GLN A 26 -5.15 1.47 -5.08
N GLN A 27 -6.09 0.60 -5.45
CA GLN A 27 -5.85 -0.83 -5.68
C GLN A 27 -4.75 -1.05 -6.71
N LYS A 28 -4.77 -0.30 -7.82
CA LYS A 28 -3.75 -0.38 -8.86
C LYS A 28 -2.36 -0.10 -8.30
N TYR A 29 -2.20 0.99 -7.55
CA TYR A 29 -0.91 1.35 -6.96
C TYR A 29 -0.43 0.30 -5.95
N ALA A 30 -1.31 -0.29 -5.15
CA ALA A 30 -0.96 -1.39 -4.25
C ALA A 30 -0.50 -2.64 -5.04
N LEU A 31 -1.16 -2.97 -6.14
CA LEU A 31 -0.78 -4.08 -7.02
C LEU A 31 0.56 -3.84 -7.72
N ASP A 32 0.82 -2.60 -8.14
CA ASP A 32 2.09 -2.21 -8.76
C ASP A 32 3.25 -2.40 -7.76
N ILE A 33 3.09 -2.02 -6.49
CA ILE A 33 4.09 -2.27 -5.43
C ILE A 33 4.33 -3.78 -5.26
N ILE A 34 3.27 -4.58 -5.21
CA ILE A 34 3.37 -6.04 -5.08
C ILE A 34 4.11 -6.64 -6.29
N ALA A 35 3.87 -6.11 -7.48
CA ALA A 35 4.57 -6.49 -8.71
C ALA A 35 6.06 -6.15 -8.66
N GLU A 36 6.42 -4.94 -8.23
CA GLU A 36 7.81 -4.51 -8.08
C GLU A 36 8.59 -5.38 -7.07
N CYS A 37 7.93 -5.84 -6.00
CA CYS A 37 8.52 -6.76 -5.03
C CYS A 37 8.60 -8.22 -5.52
N GLY A 38 8.05 -8.55 -6.70
CA GLY A 38 7.97 -9.92 -7.18
C GLY A 38 7.02 -10.81 -6.35
N LEU A 39 6.05 -10.21 -5.67
CA LEU A 39 5.10 -10.89 -4.77
C LEU A 39 3.75 -11.19 -5.45
N LEU A 40 3.64 -11.04 -6.78
CA LEU A 40 2.43 -11.39 -7.53
C LEU A 40 2.10 -12.88 -7.37
N GLY A 41 0.86 -13.17 -7.03
CA GLY A 41 0.41 -14.54 -6.73
C GLY A 41 0.85 -15.06 -5.36
N GLY A 42 1.47 -14.22 -4.53
CA GLY A 42 1.72 -14.52 -3.12
C GLY A 42 0.42 -14.87 -2.40
N ARG A 43 0.44 -15.91 -1.56
CA ARG A 43 -0.75 -16.29 -0.79
C ARG A 43 -1.05 -15.18 0.23
N PRO A 44 -2.29 -14.64 0.26
CA PRO A 44 -2.65 -13.68 1.28
C PRO A 44 -2.55 -14.36 2.64
N ILE A 45 -1.87 -13.72 3.58
CA ILE A 45 -1.86 -14.14 4.98
C ILE A 45 -3.06 -13.47 5.65
N GLY A 46 -3.94 -14.30 6.23
CA GLY A 46 -5.13 -13.83 6.94
C GLY A 46 -4.84 -13.27 8.33
N PHE A 47 -3.58 -13.29 8.75
CA PHE A 47 -3.19 -12.87 10.09
C PHE A 47 -2.33 -11.60 10.02
N PRO A 48 -2.79 -10.48 10.61
CA PRO A 48 -2.01 -9.25 10.66
C PRO A 48 -0.69 -9.46 11.41
N MET A 49 0.32 -8.65 11.10
CA MET A 49 1.60 -8.67 11.81
C MET A 49 1.37 -8.53 13.33
N GLU A 50 2.14 -9.26 14.14
CA GLU A 50 2.02 -9.17 15.59
C GLU A 50 2.37 -7.75 16.07
N PRO A 51 1.48 -7.08 16.83
CA PRO A 51 1.79 -5.77 17.38
C PRO A 51 2.95 -5.91 18.38
N ASN A 52 3.87 -4.95 18.35
CA ASN A 52 5.07 -4.93 19.20
C ASN A 52 6.05 -6.09 18.94
N HIS A 53 6.06 -6.67 17.74
CA HIS A 53 7.10 -7.62 17.35
C HIS A 53 8.48 -6.96 17.49
N LYS A 54 9.30 -7.47 18.41
CA LYS A 54 10.65 -6.96 18.62
C LYS A 54 11.53 -7.46 17.49
N LEU A 55 11.94 -6.54 16.62
CA LEU A 55 12.97 -6.81 15.63
C LEU A 55 14.26 -7.17 16.39
N GLY A 56 14.77 -8.38 16.17
CA GLY A 56 16.06 -8.80 16.70
C GLY A 56 17.20 -8.02 16.05
N GLU A 57 18.34 -7.92 16.72
CA GLU A 57 19.57 -7.39 16.11
C GLU A 57 19.98 -8.32 14.95
N SER A 58 19.90 -7.82 13.73
CA SER A 58 20.37 -8.54 12.55
C SER A 58 21.88 -8.39 12.42
N THR A 59 22.63 -9.48 12.55
CA THR A 59 24.08 -9.53 12.24
C THR A 59 24.36 -9.69 10.74
N SER A 60 23.33 -9.58 9.90
CA SER A 60 23.43 -9.75 8.45
C SER A 60 24.15 -8.59 7.77
N GLU A 61 24.80 -8.89 6.65
CA GLU A 61 25.45 -7.90 5.79
C GLU A 61 24.47 -6.80 5.34
N SER A 62 25.02 -5.61 5.05
CA SER A 62 24.27 -4.47 4.52
C SER A 62 23.48 -4.89 3.28
N LEU A 63 22.27 -4.33 3.13
CA LEU A 63 21.41 -4.63 1.99
C LEU A 63 22.18 -4.42 0.68
N ALA A 64 22.15 -5.42 -0.20
CA ALA A 64 22.87 -5.38 -1.46
C ALA A 64 22.44 -4.20 -2.37
N ASP A 65 21.23 -3.67 -2.17
CA ASP A 65 20.69 -2.53 -2.92
C ASP A 65 19.89 -1.60 -1.98
N ASP A 66 20.61 -0.62 -1.41
CA ASP A 66 20.07 0.42 -0.55
C ASP A 66 19.01 1.29 -1.24
N GLU A 67 19.15 1.52 -2.56
CA GLU A 67 18.26 2.39 -3.33
C GLU A 67 16.88 1.75 -3.48
N ARG A 68 16.84 0.46 -3.85
CA ARG A 68 15.58 -0.31 -3.93
C ARG A 68 14.89 -0.39 -2.58
N TYR A 69 15.63 -0.60 -1.50
CA TYR A 69 15.05 -0.63 -0.17
C TYR A 69 14.40 0.72 0.20
N ARG A 70 15.10 1.84 -0.01
CA ARG A 70 14.56 3.17 0.27
C ARG A 70 13.36 3.51 -0.62
N CYS A 71 13.41 3.11 -1.89
CA CYS A 71 12.30 3.26 -2.82
C CYS A 71 11.06 2.52 -2.31
N LEU A 72 11.21 1.23 -1.96
CA LEU A 72 10.14 0.41 -1.43
C LEU A 72 9.55 0.97 -0.13
N VAL A 73 10.40 1.40 0.81
CA VAL A 73 9.97 2.06 2.05
C VAL A 73 9.15 3.31 1.73
N GLY A 74 9.57 4.12 0.75
CA GLY A 74 8.82 5.29 0.29
C GLY A 74 7.45 4.95 -0.30
N LEU A 75 7.36 3.91 -1.14
CA LEU A 75 6.11 3.45 -1.73
C LEU A 75 5.13 2.94 -0.65
N LEU A 76 5.63 2.16 0.31
CA LEU A 76 4.84 1.62 1.42
C LEU A 76 4.37 2.72 2.40
N LEU A 77 5.23 3.71 2.68
CA LEU A 77 4.86 4.88 3.48
C LEU A 77 3.74 5.67 2.81
N TYR A 78 3.85 5.90 1.49
CA TYR A 78 2.82 6.60 0.74
C TYR A 78 1.48 5.84 0.78
N LEU A 79 1.50 4.53 0.53
CA LEU A 79 0.31 3.67 0.62
C LEU A 79 -0.32 3.71 2.02
N SER A 80 0.50 3.66 3.08
CA SER A 80 0.03 3.68 4.47
C SER A 80 -0.60 5.01 4.87
N TYR A 81 -0.10 6.12 4.32
CA TYR A 81 -0.62 7.46 4.59
C TYR A 81 -2.00 7.69 3.97
N THR A 82 -2.22 7.19 2.76
CA THR A 82 -3.49 7.32 2.03
C THR A 82 -4.50 6.23 2.37
N ARG A 83 -4.04 5.08 2.88
CA ARG A 83 -4.85 3.95 3.36
C ARG A 83 -4.46 3.55 4.79
N PRO A 84 -4.79 4.38 5.80
CA PRO A 84 -4.46 4.08 7.20
C PRO A 84 -5.14 2.80 7.71
N ASP A 85 -6.21 2.37 7.06
CA ASP A 85 -6.88 1.10 7.31
C ASP A 85 -5.97 -0.11 7.04
N LEU A 86 -5.02 -0.01 6.09
CA LEU A 86 -4.03 -1.04 5.83
C LEU A 86 -2.84 -0.97 6.81
N ALA A 87 -2.47 0.24 7.23
CA ALA A 87 -1.32 0.48 8.10
C ALA A 87 -1.48 -0.13 9.51
N TYR A 88 -2.72 -0.25 10.00
CA TYR A 88 -3.02 -0.73 11.35
C TYR A 88 -3.90 -1.99 11.37
N LEU A 89 -3.80 -2.84 10.36
CA LEU A 89 -4.33 -4.21 10.46
C LEU A 89 -3.57 -4.92 11.58
N THR A 90 -4.22 -5.07 12.73
CA THR A 90 -3.74 -5.75 13.94
C THR A 90 -4.73 -6.83 14.35
N ARG A 91 -4.28 -7.81 15.14
CA ARG A 91 -4.97 -9.07 15.50
C ARG A 91 -6.26 -8.92 16.35
N GLY A 92 -6.95 -7.79 16.25
CA GLY A 92 -8.23 -7.51 16.91
C GLY A 92 -9.13 -6.52 16.16
N SER A 93 -8.71 -6.02 14.99
CA SER A 93 -9.59 -5.20 14.15
C SER A 93 -10.63 -6.12 13.48
N PRO A 94 -11.95 -5.85 13.58
CA PRO A 94 -12.94 -6.61 12.84
C PRO A 94 -12.55 -6.54 11.37
N ILE A 95 -12.47 -7.69 10.70
CA ILE A 95 -12.16 -7.84 9.28
C ILE A 95 -13.33 -7.22 8.49
N GLY A 96 -13.41 -5.90 8.50
CA GLY A 96 -14.35 -5.11 7.74
C GLY A 96 -13.82 -5.03 6.33
N ARG A 97 -14.12 -6.07 5.53
CA ARG A 97 -14.05 -6.04 4.06
C ARG A 97 -12.90 -5.18 3.50
N VAL A 98 -11.68 -5.71 3.56
CA VAL A 98 -10.65 -5.29 2.60
C VAL A 98 -11.04 -5.93 1.26
N VAL A 99 -11.98 -5.30 0.57
CA VAL A 99 -12.22 -5.59 -0.86
C VAL A 99 -11.06 -4.92 -1.59
N LEU A 100 -10.23 -5.74 -2.24
CA LEU A 100 -9.31 -5.27 -3.26
C LEU A 100 -10.14 -4.71 -4.41
#